data_AF-A0A919KHH8-F1
#
_entry.id   AF-A0A919KHH8-F1
#
_cell.length_a   1.000
_cell.length_b   1.000
_cell.length_c   1.000
_cell.angle_alpha   90.00
_cell.angle_beta   90.00
_cell.angle_gamma   90.00
#
_symmetry.space_group_name_H-M   'P 1'
#
loop_
_entity.id
_entity.type
_entity.pdbx_description
1 polymer ?
#
loop_
_entity_poly.entity_id
_entity_poly.type
_entity_poly.pdbx_seq_one_letter_code
_entity_poly.pdbx_strand_id
1 'polypeptide(L)'
;MTRSSYWAIAGMALVVGATLATTLSAVAAGRGAGGLVRAPAGLEVTNPRICAAEAVYRLASADDFGLRAAIAQATINGYRAAGAVPNCAAGVTDALSRDFSPARWQLALDAVDAVMSGDYSVSPGACARATAVVPLATVRPAPAAPRAQCVIYNLAFVEVRP
;
A
#
# COMPACT_ATOMS: atom_id res chain seq x y z
N MET A 1 21.06 30.27 -61.27
CA MET A 1 20.14 30.96 -60.33
C MET A 1 20.74 30.81 -58.93
N THR A 2 21.64 31.70 -58.48
CA THR A 2 21.40 32.89 -57.59
C THR A 2 20.70 32.52 -56.27
N ARG A 3 21.43 32.38 -55.14
CA ARG A 3 21.93 33.40 -54.16
C ARG A 3 20.91 33.74 -53.04
N SER A 4 21.35 33.55 -51.79
CA SER A 4 21.08 34.39 -50.59
C SER A 4 19.65 34.36 -50.00
N SER A 5 19.37 34.40 -48.69
CA SER A 5 19.99 35.19 -47.61
C SER A 5 19.66 34.67 -46.19
N TYR A 6 20.58 34.97 -45.28
CA TYR A 6 20.55 34.83 -43.81
C TYR A 6 19.55 35.77 -43.11
N TRP A 7 19.11 35.39 -41.90
CA TRP A 7 19.10 36.26 -40.70
C TRP A 7 19.26 35.42 -39.42
N ALA A 8 20.19 35.88 -38.56
CA ALA A 8 20.39 35.48 -37.16
C ALA A 8 19.19 35.96 -36.29
N ILE A 9 19.00 35.54 -35.04
CA ILE A 9 19.66 36.12 -33.85
C ILE A 9 19.46 35.16 -32.65
N ALA A 10 20.50 35.11 -31.82
CA ALA A 10 20.64 34.40 -30.56
C ALA A 10 19.65 34.83 -29.46
N GLY A 11 19.31 33.88 -28.59
CA GLY A 11 18.71 34.14 -27.28
C GLY A 11 19.32 33.22 -26.23
N MET A 12 20.52 33.56 -25.75
CA MET A 12 21.08 33.02 -24.51
C MET A 12 20.29 33.60 -23.33
N ALA A 13 19.57 32.75 -22.60
CA ALA A 13 19.16 33.06 -21.22
C ALA A 13 19.99 32.19 -20.27
N LEU A 14 21.09 32.78 -19.81
CA LEU A 14 21.84 32.38 -18.64
C LEU A 14 20.95 32.60 -17.41
N VAL A 15 20.60 31.54 -16.70
CA VAL A 15 20.17 31.64 -15.30
C VAL A 15 21.23 30.95 -14.45
N VAL A 16 22.04 31.79 -13.82
CA VAL A 16 22.95 31.46 -12.73
C VAL A 16 22.10 31.27 -11.46
N GLY A 17 22.38 30.20 -10.69
CA GLY A 17 22.12 30.19 -9.26
C GLY A 17 21.17 29.10 -8.76
N ALA A 18 21.73 27.93 -8.43
CA ALA A 18 21.62 27.30 -7.11
C ALA A 18 22.15 25.86 -7.22
N THR A 19 23.41 25.67 -6.82
CA THR A 19 23.97 24.36 -6.49
C THR A 19 23.23 23.79 -5.27
N LEU A 20 22.13 23.10 -5.50
CA LEU A 20 21.64 22.10 -4.56
C LEU A 20 22.33 20.80 -4.91
N ALA A 21 23.31 20.44 -4.10
CA ALA A 21 23.87 19.10 -4.06
C ALA A 21 22.73 18.12 -3.75
N THR A 22 22.08 17.59 -4.79
CA THR A 22 21.39 16.31 -4.68
C THR A 22 22.48 15.27 -4.44
N THR A 23 22.78 15.01 -3.17
CA THR A 23 23.34 13.72 -2.77
C THR A 23 22.28 12.67 -3.10
N LEU A 24 22.24 12.24 -4.36
CA LEU A 24 21.72 10.93 -4.71
C LEU A 24 22.64 9.93 -4.01
N SER A 25 22.30 9.57 -2.77
CA SER A 25 22.79 8.33 -2.20
C SER A 25 22.23 7.21 -3.06
N ALA A 26 23.05 6.76 -4.01
CA ALA A 26 22.87 5.51 -4.71
C ALA A 26 22.82 4.40 -3.66
N VAL A 27 21.61 4.01 -3.23
CA VAL A 27 21.45 2.73 -2.54
C VAL A 27 21.76 1.67 -3.59
N ALA A 28 22.83 0.93 -3.30
CA ALA A 28 23.49 0.01 -4.19
C ALA A 28 22.50 -0.87 -4.96
N ALA A 29 22.70 -0.94 -6.27
CA ALA A 29 22.20 -2.03 -7.10
C ALA A 29 22.85 -3.33 -6.60
N GLY A 30 22.25 -3.94 -5.59
CA GLY A 30 22.50 -5.31 -5.20
C GLY A 30 21.91 -6.24 -6.26
N ARG A 31 22.58 -6.36 -7.41
CA ARG A 31 22.48 -7.57 -8.23
C ARG A 31 23.17 -8.69 -7.45
N GLY A 32 22.43 -9.28 -6.53
CA GLY A 32 22.80 -10.47 -5.78
C GLY A 32 21.64 -11.45 -5.86
N ALA A 33 21.84 -12.55 -6.58
CA ALA A 33 20.89 -13.63 -6.73
C ALA A 33 20.43 -14.17 -5.36
N GLY A 34 19.12 -14.35 -5.19
CA GLY A 34 18.53 -15.37 -4.30
C GLY A 34 18.90 -15.36 -2.81
N GLY A 35 19.37 -14.24 -2.26
CA GLY A 35 19.60 -14.13 -0.81
C GLY A 35 18.28 -13.90 -0.08
N LEU A 36 17.91 -14.79 0.85
CA LEU A 36 16.78 -14.57 1.75
C LEU A 36 16.97 -13.23 2.48
N VAL A 37 16.08 -12.27 2.21
CA VAL A 37 16.06 -10.99 2.91
C VAL A 37 15.76 -11.27 4.38
N ARG A 38 16.77 -11.16 5.25
CA ARG A 38 16.61 -11.30 6.69
C ARG A 38 16.42 -9.90 7.30
N ALA A 39 15.27 -9.68 7.92
CA ALA A 39 15.03 -8.42 8.63
C ALA A 39 16.04 -8.22 9.77
N PRO A 40 16.50 -6.98 10.00
CA PRO A 40 17.33 -6.66 11.14
C PRO A 40 16.58 -6.91 12.46
N ALA A 41 17.31 -7.35 13.48
CA ALA A 41 16.75 -7.54 14.81
C ALA A 41 16.24 -6.19 15.35
N GLY A 42 15.01 -6.18 15.88
CA GLY A 42 14.38 -4.96 16.40
C GLY A 42 13.78 -4.02 15.34
N LEU A 43 13.58 -4.48 14.09
CA LEU A 43 12.85 -3.71 13.09
C LEU A 43 11.41 -3.46 13.56
N GLU A 44 11.05 -2.18 13.66
CA GLU A 44 9.67 -1.74 13.88
C GLU A 44 9.14 -1.02 12.65
N VAL A 45 8.00 -1.49 12.16
CA VAL A 45 7.24 -0.81 11.10
C VAL A 45 5.85 -0.55 11.66
N THR A 46 5.59 0.70 12.03
CA THR A 46 4.31 1.17 12.59
C THR A 46 3.67 2.26 11.75
N ASN A 47 4.17 2.46 10.52
CA ASN A 47 3.58 3.42 9.59
C ASN A 47 2.22 2.87 9.09
N PRO A 48 1.10 3.59 9.30
CA PRO A 48 -0.24 3.09 8.97
C PRO A 48 -0.41 2.75 7.49
N ARG A 49 0.21 3.54 6.60
CA ARG A 49 0.16 3.31 5.15
C ARG A 49 0.83 1.98 4.79
N ILE A 50 2.03 1.75 5.31
CA ILE A 50 2.81 0.54 5.03
C ILE A 50 2.14 -0.70 5.63
N CYS A 51 1.66 -0.62 6.88
CA CYS A 51 1.01 -1.75 7.51
C CYS A 51 -0.36 -2.08 6.88
N ALA A 52 -1.12 -1.07 6.45
CA ALA A 52 -2.34 -1.32 5.69
C ALA A 52 -2.04 -1.96 4.32
N ALA A 53 -0.98 -1.51 3.64
CA ALA A 53 -0.59 -2.08 2.35
C ALA A 53 -0.10 -3.53 2.48
N GLU A 54 0.59 -3.89 3.57
CA GLU A 54 0.92 -5.29 3.89
C GLU A 54 -0.35 -6.15 4.00
N ALA A 55 -1.35 -5.70 4.75
CA ALA A 55 -2.60 -6.43 4.90
C ALA A 55 -3.31 -6.62 3.54
N VAL A 56 -3.34 -5.57 2.71
CA VAL A 56 -3.90 -5.64 1.35
C VAL A 56 -3.11 -6.62 0.47
N TYR A 57 -1.78 -6.53 0.46
CA TYR A 57 -0.92 -7.40 -0.34
C TYR A 57 -1.09 -8.88 0.02
N ARG A 58 -1.21 -9.17 1.32
CA ARG A 58 -1.38 -10.52 1.85
C ARG A 58 -2.78 -11.09 1.57
N LEU A 59 -3.83 -10.29 1.71
CA LEU A 59 -5.21 -10.76 1.67
C LEU A 59 -5.86 -10.67 0.28
N ALA A 60 -5.47 -9.70 -0.55
CA ALA A 60 -6.06 -9.52 -1.88
C ALA A 60 -5.54 -10.59 -2.86
N SER A 61 -6.30 -11.67 -2.99
CA SER A 61 -6.01 -12.77 -3.93
C SER A 61 -6.55 -12.52 -5.34
N ALA A 62 -7.52 -11.61 -5.49
CA ALA A 62 -8.10 -11.25 -6.77
C ALA A 62 -7.53 -9.91 -7.28
N ASP A 63 -7.44 -9.76 -8.59
CA ASP A 63 -7.11 -8.48 -9.22
C ASP A 63 -8.34 -7.56 -9.28
N ASP A 64 -8.79 -7.13 -8.11
CA ASP A 64 -9.95 -6.26 -7.94
C ASP A 64 -9.58 -5.06 -7.05
N PHE A 65 -9.84 -3.85 -7.54
CA PHE A 65 -9.50 -2.63 -6.80
C PHE A 65 -10.43 -2.42 -5.60
N GLY A 66 -11.72 -2.75 -5.74
CA GLY A 66 -12.71 -2.61 -4.67
C GLY A 66 -12.41 -3.52 -3.48
N LEU A 67 -11.93 -4.73 -3.72
CA LEU A 67 -11.43 -5.65 -2.70
C LEU A 67 -10.24 -5.04 -1.95
N ARG A 68 -9.24 -4.54 -2.67
CA ARG A 68 -8.04 -3.92 -2.07
C ARG A 68 -8.42 -2.72 -1.21
N ALA A 69 -9.28 -1.84 -1.72
CA ALA A 69 -9.77 -0.68 -0.99
C ALA A 69 -10.60 -1.08 0.23
N ALA A 70 -11.46 -2.10 0.14
CA ALA A 70 -12.21 -2.61 1.28
C ALA A 70 -11.29 -3.16 2.38
N ILE A 71 -10.24 -3.91 2.01
CA ILE A 71 -9.24 -4.42 2.97
C ILE A 71 -8.49 -3.26 3.63
N ALA A 72 -8.06 -2.28 2.84
CA ALA A 72 -7.39 -1.07 3.33
C ALA A 72 -8.27 -0.32 4.33
N GLN A 73 -9.53 -0.04 3.97
CA GLN A 73 -10.49 0.64 4.84
C GLN A 73 -10.71 -0.10 6.15
N ALA A 74 -10.96 -1.42 6.10
CA ALA A 74 -11.19 -2.20 7.30
C ALA A 74 -9.97 -2.21 8.22
N THR A 75 -8.77 -2.32 7.64
CA THR A 75 -7.50 -2.30 8.37
C THR A 75 -7.27 -0.95 9.05
N ILE A 76 -7.47 0.16 8.34
CA ILE A 76 -7.33 1.52 8.87
C ILE A 76 -8.37 1.77 9.97
N ASN A 77 -9.60 1.32 9.80
CA ASN A 77 -10.63 1.39 10.83
C ASN A 77 -10.23 0.59 12.08
N GLY A 78 -9.63 -0.58 11.92
CA GLY A 78 -9.06 -1.36 13.01
C GLY A 78 -8.00 -0.58 13.80
N TYR A 79 -7.08 0.11 13.11
CA TYR A 79 -6.08 0.97 13.76
C TYR A 79 -6.74 2.11 14.54
N ARG A 80 -7.76 2.76 13.97
CA ARG A 80 -8.52 3.81 14.64
C ARG A 80 -9.24 3.30 15.88
N ALA A 81 -9.86 2.12 15.79
CA ALA A 81 -10.56 1.50 16.92
C ALA A 81 -9.60 1.10 18.05
N ALA A 82 -8.40 0.64 17.71
CA ALA A 82 -7.36 0.29 18.69
C ALA A 82 -6.60 1.51 19.23
N GLY A 83 -6.70 2.67 18.58
CA GLY A 83 -5.92 3.87 18.91
C GLY A 83 -4.42 3.75 18.59
N ALA A 84 -4.00 2.71 17.88
CA ALA A 84 -2.60 2.44 17.55
C ALA A 84 -2.47 1.61 16.26
N VAL A 85 -1.32 1.74 15.59
CA VAL A 85 -0.91 0.87 14.48
C VAL A 85 0.00 -0.23 15.04
N PRO A 86 -0.29 -1.51 14.81
CA PRO A 86 0.57 -2.60 15.27
C PRO A 86 1.91 -2.59 14.53
N ASN A 87 2.96 -3.14 15.15
CA ASN A 87 4.21 -3.39 14.44
C ASN A 87 4.00 -4.49 13.38
N CYS A 88 4.04 -4.10 12.10
CA CYS A 88 3.85 -5.00 10.96
C CYS A 88 5.16 -5.47 10.31
N ALA A 89 6.32 -5.22 10.93
CA ALA A 89 7.63 -5.56 10.37
C ALA A 89 7.75 -7.03 9.93
N ALA A 90 7.18 -7.96 10.71
CA ALA A 90 7.19 -9.38 10.37
C ALA A 90 6.41 -9.68 9.07
N GLY A 91 5.22 -9.10 8.90
CA GLY A 91 4.41 -9.27 7.69
C GLY A 91 5.06 -8.63 6.46
N VAL A 92 5.64 -7.44 6.61
CA VAL A 92 6.40 -6.79 5.52
C VAL A 92 7.61 -7.63 5.11
N THR A 93 8.35 -8.17 6.08
CA THR A 93 9.50 -9.04 5.81
C THR A 93 9.08 -10.31 5.09
N ASP A 94 7.99 -10.95 5.53
CA ASP A 94 7.44 -12.14 4.88
C ASP A 94 7.08 -11.85 3.42
N ALA A 95 6.35 -10.75 3.17
CA ALA A 95 5.95 -10.31 1.83
C ALA A 95 7.15 -10.07 0.89
N LEU A 96 8.25 -9.51 1.42
CA LEU A 96 9.46 -9.24 0.64
C LEU A 96 10.33 -10.49 0.42
N SER A 97 10.13 -11.55 1.20
CA SER A 97 10.98 -12.74 1.19
C SER A 97 10.46 -13.88 0.30
N ARG A 98 9.17 -13.84 -0.08
CA ARG A 98 8.51 -14.94 -0.82
C ARG A 98 7.71 -14.41 -2.01
N ASP A 99 8.14 -14.76 -3.21
CA ASP A 99 7.45 -14.45 -4.48
C ASP A 99 6.97 -12.99 -4.56
N PHE A 100 7.83 -12.07 -4.13
CA PHE A 100 7.50 -10.65 -4.07
C PHE A 100 7.17 -10.12 -5.46
N SER A 101 6.00 -9.50 -5.58
CA SER A 101 5.55 -8.82 -6.79
C SER A 101 5.51 -7.32 -6.54
N PRO A 102 6.48 -6.54 -7.08
CA PRO A 102 6.49 -5.09 -6.94
C PRO A 102 5.21 -4.43 -7.46
N ALA A 103 4.64 -4.96 -8.54
CA ALA A 103 3.39 -4.47 -9.11
C ALA A 103 2.21 -4.67 -8.15
N ARG A 104 2.06 -5.86 -7.55
CA ARG A 104 0.99 -6.11 -6.55
C ARG A 104 1.18 -5.26 -5.30
N TRP A 105 2.43 -5.00 -4.89
CA TRP A 105 2.72 -4.11 -3.77
C TRP A 105 2.33 -2.67 -4.07
N GLN A 106 2.64 -2.17 -5.27
CA GLN A 106 2.21 -0.83 -5.69
C GLN A 106 0.68 -0.72 -5.72
N LEU A 107 -0.03 -1.70 -6.27
CA LEU A 107 -1.50 -1.72 -6.27
C LEU A 107 -2.08 -1.73 -4.84
N ALA A 108 -1.40 -2.36 -3.89
CA ALA A 108 -1.79 -2.31 -2.48
C ALA A 108 -1.62 -0.91 -1.89
N LEU A 109 -0.49 -0.24 -2.18
CA LEU A 109 -0.25 1.14 -1.77
C LEU A 109 -1.27 2.11 -2.38
N ASP A 110 -1.56 1.97 -3.68
CA ASP A 110 -2.50 2.84 -4.38
C ASP A 110 -3.91 2.76 -3.78
N ALA A 111 -4.36 1.55 -3.42
CA ALA A 111 -5.65 1.35 -2.76
C ALA A 111 -5.69 1.97 -1.35
N VAL A 112 -4.59 1.87 -0.59
CA VAL A 112 -4.47 2.51 0.72
C VAL A 112 -4.49 4.03 0.58
N ASP A 113 -3.75 4.58 -0.37
CA ASP A 113 -3.66 6.01 -0.59
C ASP A 113 -5.03 6.58 -1.00
N ALA A 114 -5.74 5.93 -1.91
CA ALA A 114 -7.08 6.34 -2.33
C ALA A 114 -8.10 6.33 -1.18
N VAL A 115 -8.00 5.38 -0.25
CA VAL A 115 -8.85 5.34 0.95
C VAL A 115 -8.45 6.42 1.95
N MET A 116 -7.14 6.65 2.15
CA MET A 116 -6.64 7.65 3.10
C MET A 116 -6.88 9.09 2.62
N SER A 117 -6.80 9.34 1.32
CA SER A 117 -7.12 10.64 0.71
C SER A 117 -8.63 10.90 0.65
N GLY A 118 -9.45 9.83 0.68
CA GLY A 118 -10.90 9.90 0.49
C GLY A 118 -11.33 9.88 -0.98
N ASP A 119 -10.40 9.68 -1.92
CA ASP A 119 -10.68 9.57 -3.36
C ASP A 119 -11.45 8.30 -3.72
N TYR A 120 -11.46 7.31 -2.83
CA TYR A 120 -12.25 6.10 -2.97
C TYR A 120 -13.18 5.86 -1.77
N SER A 121 -14.46 5.62 -2.08
CA SER A 121 -15.48 5.25 -1.10
C SER A 121 -15.85 3.77 -1.23
N VAL A 122 -15.63 2.99 -0.17
CA VAL A 122 -15.99 1.58 -0.12
C VAL A 122 -17.51 1.41 -0.07
N SER A 123 -18.04 0.57 -0.96
CA SER A 123 -19.46 0.22 -1.05
C SER A 123 -19.63 -1.30 -1.08
N PRO A 124 -20.67 -1.88 -0.45
CA PRO A 124 -21.73 -1.22 0.33
C PRO A 124 -21.23 -0.65 1.66
N GLY A 125 -21.96 0.32 2.23
CA GLY A 125 -21.59 1.00 3.48
C GLY A 125 -21.38 0.07 4.69
N ALA A 126 -21.92 -1.16 4.65
CA ALA A 126 -21.60 -2.19 5.64
C ALA A 126 -20.12 -2.61 5.59
N CYS A 127 -19.54 -2.78 4.41
CA CYS A 127 -18.10 -3.05 4.25
C CYS A 127 -17.24 -1.89 4.77
N ALA A 128 -17.68 -0.65 4.52
CA ALA A 128 -16.94 0.54 4.94
C ALA A 128 -16.80 0.69 6.47
N ARG A 129 -17.67 0.04 7.25
CA ARG A 129 -17.66 0.06 8.73
C ARG A 129 -16.85 -1.06 9.36
N ALA A 130 -16.42 -2.06 8.59
CA ALA A 130 -15.64 -3.16 9.13
C ALA A 130 -14.33 -2.65 9.77
N THR A 131 -13.87 -3.34 10.80
CA THR A 131 -12.63 -3.03 11.54
C THR A 131 -11.61 -4.17 11.47
N ALA A 132 -12.00 -5.32 10.89
CA ALA A 132 -11.10 -6.43 10.61
C ALA A 132 -11.54 -7.23 9.39
N VAL A 133 -10.60 -7.99 8.82
CA VAL A 133 -10.82 -8.89 7.68
C VAL A 133 -10.33 -10.27 8.06
N VAL A 134 -11.18 -11.28 7.87
CA VAL A 134 -10.84 -12.68 8.15
C VAL A 134 -11.23 -13.57 6.96
N PRO A 135 -10.57 -14.73 6.77
CA PRO A 135 -11.02 -15.71 5.80
C PRO A 135 -12.46 -16.15 6.12
N LEU A 136 -13.33 -16.19 5.13
CA LEU A 136 -14.74 -16.55 5.34
C LEU A 136 -14.91 -17.91 6.02
N ALA A 137 -14.01 -18.85 5.74
CA ALA A 137 -14.00 -20.19 6.34
C ALA A 137 -13.79 -20.19 7.87
N THR A 138 -13.26 -19.11 8.46
CA THR A 138 -13.06 -19.01 9.92
C THR A 138 -14.27 -18.40 10.63
N VAL A 139 -15.22 -17.82 9.90
CA VAL A 139 -16.45 -17.27 10.47
C VAL A 139 -17.39 -18.41 10.82
N ARG A 140 -17.50 -18.73 12.12
CA ARG A 140 -18.44 -19.73 12.62
C ARG A 140 -19.80 -19.10 12.94
N PRO A 141 -20.92 -19.76 12.62
CA PRO A 141 -22.21 -19.37 13.14
C PRO A 141 -22.26 -19.71 14.63
N ALA A 142 -21.86 -18.76 15.47
CA ALA A 142 -22.06 -18.81 16.91
C ALA A 142 -22.85 -17.57 17.35
N PRO A 143 -23.74 -17.67 18.35
CA PRO A 143 -24.57 -16.55 18.79
C PRO A 143 -23.75 -15.33 19.27
N ALA A 144 -22.49 -15.53 19.66
CA ALA A 144 -21.55 -14.48 20.07
C ALA A 144 -20.39 -14.22 19.08
N ALA A 145 -20.39 -14.84 17.90
CA ALA A 145 -19.35 -14.59 16.90
C ALA A 145 -19.54 -13.21 16.25
N PRO A 146 -18.44 -12.50 15.91
CA PRO A 146 -18.53 -11.27 15.13
C PRO A 146 -19.24 -11.57 13.81
N ARG A 147 -20.35 -10.89 13.56
CA ARG A 147 -21.10 -11.04 12.32
C ARG A 147 -20.33 -10.37 11.19
N ALA A 148 -20.25 -11.06 10.04
CA ALA A 148 -19.75 -10.44 8.82
C ALA A 148 -20.67 -9.26 8.46
N GLN A 149 -20.09 -8.07 8.37
CA GLN A 149 -20.74 -6.87 7.86
C GLN A 149 -20.94 -7.00 6.35
N CYS A 150 -19.95 -7.59 5.67
CA CYS A 150 -20.08 -8.00 4.28
C CYS A 150 -19.08 -9.11 3.94
N VAL A 151 -19.27 -9.70 2.76
CA VAL A 151 -18.38 -10.71 2.19
C VAL A 151 -17.99 -10.27 0.80
N ILE A 152 -16.68 -10.24 0.52
CA ILE A 152 -16.14 -10.00 -0.82
C ILE A 152 -15.19 -11.15 -1.12
N TYR A 153 -15.45 -11.90 -2.20
CA TYR A 153 -14.77 -13.16 -2.49
C TYR A 153 -14.81 -14.13 -1.29
N ASN A 154 -13.66 -14.64 -0.86
CA ASN A 154 -13.48 -15.56 0.25
C ASN A 154 -13.12 -14.85 1.57
N LEU A 155 -13.36 -13.54 1.67
CA LEU A 155 -13.07 -12.75 2.86
C LEU A 155 -14.35 -12.20 3.49
N ALA A 156 -14.43 -12.32 4.80
CA ALA A 156 -15.46 -11.69 5.62
C ALA A 156 -14.90 -10.43 6.28
N PHE A 157 -15.62 -9.34 6.10
CA PHE A 157 -15.33 -8.04 6.70
C PHE A 157 -16.18 -7.92 7.96
N VAL A 158 -15.56 -7.84 9.12
CA VAL A 158 -16.23 -7.91 10.42
C VAL A 158 -15.98 -6.66 11.23
N GLU A 159 -16.91 -6.36 12.15
CA GLU A 159 -16.70 -5.35 13.18
C GLU A 159 -16.32 -6.08 14.47
N VAL A 160 -15.09 -5.84 14.94
CA VAL A 160 -14.63 -6.26 16.26
C VAL A 160 -14.72 -5.04 17.17
N ARG A 161 -15.55 -5.14 18.22
CA ARG A 161 -15.57 -4.16 19.31
C ARG A 161 -14.49 -4.55 20.32
N PRO A 162 -13.69 -3.59 20.83
CA PRO A 162 -12.73 -3.85 21.91
C PRO A 162 -13.41 -4.30 23.19
#